data_AF-A0A6V8E3K7-F1
#
_entry.id   AF-A0A6V8E3K7-F1
#
_cell.length_a   1.000
_cell.length_b   1.000
_cell.length_c   1.000
_cell.angle_alpha   90.00
_cell.angle_beta   90.00
_cell.angle_gamma   90.00
#
_symmetry.space_group_name_H-M   'P 1'
#
loop_
_entity.id
_entity.type
_entity.pdbx_description
1 polymer ?
#
loop_
_entity_poly.entity_id
_entity_poly.type
_entity_poly.pdbx_seq_one_letter_code
_entity_poly.pdbx_strand_id
1 'polypeptide(L)'
;RMANGVCLTCTRRAGNYFEATVQLRSSARRLSEDEFTKLRRTLDAVLEKLSDDPMFFITTEGPVTGGYDVVLGSKGLARAWGRHLVNEYGGMVVETNSTVGRKDGVDVTRLTLLYRKPGYEIGDVVHWRNHVWRPSAWTKDGAIMERVDRRERTGATWRDLESAKVVAQRHELVEVEFVNEDASVGEFLNPTTWTMESVRLPYEHTPGRTGLLVRYDDAWLGLPFMAMDAPEPPEEA
;
A
#
# COMPACT_ATOMS: atom_id res chain seq x y z
N ARG A 1 11.14 -45.69 -17.24
CA ARG A 1 10.38 -45.21 -18.42
C ARG A 1 9.82 -43.85 -18.07
N MET A 2 10.47 -42.76 -18.47
CA MET A 2 9.86 -41.43 -18.41
C MET A 2 8.87 -41.36 -19.56
N ALA A 3 7.58 -41.33 -19.25
CA ALA A 3 6.58 -40.99 -20.26
C ALA A 3 6.85 -39.53 -20.68
N ASN A 4 6.96 -39.28 -21.98
CA ASN A 4 6.98 -37.93 -22.57
C ASN A 4 5.61 -37.27 -22.41
N GLY A 5 5.10 -37.18 -21.18
CA GLY A 5 3.86 -36.48 -20.87
C GLY A 5 4.12 -34.99 -21.02
N VAL A 6 3.34 -34.33 -21.88
CA VAL A 6 3.36 -32.87 -21.94
C VAL A 6 2.93 -32.35 -20.58
N CYS A 7 3.74 -31.48 -19.97
CA CYS A 7 3.42 -30.86 -18.69
C CYS A 7 2.02 -30.21 -18.76
N LEU A 8 1.18 -30.48 -17.76
CA LEU A 8 -0.19 -29.97 -17.69
C LEU A 8 -0.21 -28.44 -17.76
N THR A 9 0.67 -27.79 -17.00
CA THR A 9 0.86 -26.33 -17.00
C THR A 9 1.22 -25.81 -18.39
N CYS A 10 2.16 -26.45 -19.09
CA CYS A 10 2.56 -26.04 -20.44
C CYS A 10 1.40 -26.16 -21.43
N THR A 11 0.63 -27.25 -21.36
CA THR A 11 -0.53 -27.47 -22.22
C THR A 11 -1.60 -26.40 -21.98
N ARG A 12 -1.86 -26.07 -20.70
CA ARG A 12 -2.84 -25.05 -20.31
C ARG A 12 -2.41 -23.65 -20.71
N ARG A 13 -1.14 -23.29 -20.48
CA ARG A 13 -0.56 -22.01 -20.91
C ARG A 13 -0.64 -21.84 -22.43
N ALA A 14 -0.21 -22.85 -23.19
CA ALA A 14 -0.28 -22.81 -24.66
C ALA A 14 -1.72 -22.69 -25.19
N GLY A 15 -2.69 -23.23 -24.44
CA GLY A 15 -4.12 -23.11 -24.76
C GLY A 15 -4.80 -21.83 -24.30
N ASN A 16 -4.07 -20.83 -23.79
CA ASN A 16 -4.62 -19.60 -23.20
C ASN A 16 -5.68 -19.87 -22.10
N TYR A 17 -5.51 -20.97 -21.36
CA TYR A 17 -6.41 -21.31 -20.27
C TYR A 17 -6.23 -20.38 -19.09
N PHE A 18 -7.32 -19.84 -18.56
CA PHE A 18 -7.31 -19.07 -17.32
C PHE A 18 -8.65 -19.16 -16.58
N GLU A 19 -8.57 -18.96 -15.27
CA GLU A 19 -9.73 -18.93 -14.38
C GLU A 19 -9.93 -17.58 -13.70
N ALA A 20 -8.89 -16.76 -13.62
CA ALA A 20 -8.95 -15.48 -12.93
C ALA A 20 -8.16 -14.38 -13.65
N THR A 21 -8.64 -13.15 -13.50
CA THR A 21 -7.92 -11.92 -13.87
C THR A 21 -7.80 -11.04 -12.64
N VAL A 22 -6.59 -10.65 -12.28
CA VAL A 22 -6.31 -9.67 -11.23
C VAL A 22 -5.98 -8.35 -11.88
N GLN A 23 -6.69 -7.29 -11.48
CA GLN A 23 -6.53 -5.94 -12.00
C GLN A 23 -5.95 -5.05 -10.91
N LEU A 24 -4.71 -4.62 -11.07
CA LEU A 24 -4.07 -3.67 -10.17
C LEU A 24 -4.41 -2.25 -10.61
N ARG A 25 -5.06 -1.50 -9.72
CA ARG A 25 -5.44 -0.09 -9.91
C ARG A 25 -5.08 0.71 -8.67
N SER A 26 -5.17 2.03 -8.78
CA SER A 26 -5.01 2.98 -7.67
C SER A 26 -6.28 3.80 -7.48
N SER A 27 -6.49 4.24 -6.25
CA SER A 27 -7.48 5.25 -5.90
C SER A 27 -6.88 6.65 -6.06
N ALA A 28 -7.64 7.59 -6.60
CA ALA A 28 -7.30 9.01 -6.78
C ALA A 28 -6.16 9.37 -7.75
N ARG A 29 -5.16 8.49 -7.99
CA ARG A 29 -4.06 8.73 -8.95
C ARG A 29 -3.75 7.53 -9.84
N ARG A 30 -2.79 7.66 -10.75
CA ARG A 30 -2.19 6.50 -11.43
C ARG A 30 -1.04 5.96 -10.58
N LEU A 31 -0.87 4.64 -10.59
CA LEU A 31 0.35 4.02 -10.06
C LEU A 31 1.49 4.27 -11.04
N SER A 32 2.70 4.48 -10.52
CA SER A 32 3.92 4.51 -11.32
C SER A 32 4.32 3.09 -11.76
N GLU A 33 5.20 3.00 -12.76
CA GLU A 33 5.76 1.71 -13.21
C GLU A 33 6.49 0.97 -12.07
N ASP A 34 7.20 1.71 -11.22
CA ASP A 34 7.86 1.17 -10.03
C ASP A 34 6.87 0.59 -9.02
N GLU A 35 5.74 1.27 -8.79
CA GLU A 35 4.69 0.76 -7.92
C GLU A 35 4.08 -0.52 -8.47
N PHE A 36 3.78 -0.58 -9.78
CA PHE A 36 3.29 -1.81 -10.41
C PHE A 36 4.29 -2.95 -10.28
N THR A 37 5.57 -2.67 -10.53
CA THR A 37 6.64 -3.66 -10.42
C THR A 37 6.76 -4.21 -9.00
N LYS A 38 6.69 -3.34 -7.99
CA LYS A 38 6.67 -3.74 -6.57
C LYS A 38 5.47 -4.62 -6.24
N LEU A 39 4.27 -4.20 -6.62
CA LEU A 39 3.06 -4.98 -6.38
C LEU A 39 3.11 -6.34 -7.11
N ARG A 40 3.56 -6.37 -8.36
CA ARG A 40 3.68 -7.60 -9.15
C ARG A 40 4.69 -8.57 -8.56
N ARG A 41 5.83 -8.10 -8.06
CA ARG A 41 6.84 -8.95 -7.41
C ARG A 41 6.26 -9.71 -6.20
N THR A 42 5.25 -9.16 -5.54
CA THR A 42 4.60 -9.87 -4.42
C THR A 42 3.82 -11.12 -4.85
N LEU A 43 3.42 -11.24 -6.12
CA LEU A 43 2.84 -12.48 -6.63
C LEU A 43 3.86 -13.63 -6.57
N ASP A 44 5.13 -13.37 -6.86
CA ASP A 44 6.19 -14.39 -6.78
C ASP A 44 6.37 -14.83 -5.33
N ALA A 45 6.40 -13.88 -4.38
CA ALA A 45 6.46 -14.18 -2.95
C ALA A 45 5.24 -14.97 -2.44
N VAL A 46 4.06 -14.78 -3.04
CA VAL A 46 2.86 -15.58 -2.73
C VAL A 46 2.98 -16.98 -3.32
N LEU A 47 3.49 -17.12 -4.55
CA LEU A 47 3.72 -18.41 -5.19
C LEU A 47 4.72 -19.27 -4.40
N GLU A 48 5.81 -18.67 -3.92
CA GLU A 48 6.83 -19.34 -3.10
C GLU A 48 6.28 -19.93 -1.79
N LYS A 49 5.23 -19.31 -1.23
CA LYS A 49 4.61 -19.73 0.04
C LYS A 49 3.52 -20.78 -0.13
N LEU A 50 3.01 -20.96 -1.35
CA LEU A 50 1.93 -21.90 -1.63
C LEU A 50 2.48 -23.25 -2.10
N SER A 51 1.68 -24.31 -1.96
CA SER A 51 2.01 -25.63 -2.49
C SER A 51 2.17 -25.60 -4.01
N ASP A 52 2.99 -26.50 -4.55
CA ASP A 52 3.20 -26.68 -5.99
C ASP A 52 1.93 -27.24 -6.67
N ASP A 53 0.99 -26.35 -7.00
CA ASP A 53 -0.21 -26.64 -7.79
C ASP A 53 0.08 -26.33 -9.27
N PRO A 54 -0.06 -27.29 -10.19
CA PRO A 54 0.15 -27.08 -11.63
C PRO A 54 -0.71 -25.96 -12.25
N MET A 55 -1.78 -25.53 -11.58
CA MET A 55 -2.66 -24.42 -11.98
C MET A 55 -2.17 -23.04 -11.51
N PHE A 56 -1.12 -22.98 -10.68
CA PHE A 56 -0.54 -21.73 -10.20
C PHE A 56 0.45 -21.16 -11.23
N PHE A 57 -0.12 -20.63 -12.31
CA PHE A 57 0.65 -19.99 -13.36
C PHE A 57 0.02 -18.71 -13.87
N ILE A 58 0.87 -17.87 -14.44
CA ILE A 58 0.47 -16.68 -15.20
C ILE A 58 0.30 -17.10 -16.67
N THR A 59 -0.84 -16.73 -17.25
CA THR A 59 -1.15 -16.95 -18.67
C THR A 59 -0.63 -15.79 -19.49
N THR A 60 -1.01 -14.57 -19.09
CA THR A 60 -0.57 -13.30 -19.67
C THR A 60 -0.57 -12.23 -18.59
N GLU A 61 0.24 -11.20 -18.77
CA GLU A 61 0.24 -10.02 -17.92
C GLU A 61 0.76 -8.80 -18.67
N GLY A 62 0.42 -7.60 -18.20
CA GLY A 62 0.97 -6.38 -18.76
C GLY A 62 0.23 -5.10 -18.36
N PRO A 63 0.79 -3.94 -18.73
CA PRO A 63 0.16 -2.65 -18.50
C PRO A 63 -1.10 -2.51 -19.36
N VAL A 64 -2.12 -1.85 -18.79
CA VAL A 64 -3.37 -1.51 -19.46
C VAL A 64 -3.72 -0.06 -19.16
N THR A 65 -4.68 0.51 -19.89
CA THR A 65 -5.15 1.88 -19.61
C THR A 65 -5.62 2.01 -18.15
N GLY A 66 -4.85 2.76 -17.36
CA GLY A 66 -5.15 3.03 -15.95
C GLY A 66 -4.70 1.95 -14.96
N GLY A 67 -3.90 0.94 -15.38
CA GLY A 67 -3.53 -0.15 -14.49
C GLY A 67 -2.56 -1.18 -15.04
N TYR A 68 -2.51 -2.32 -14.38
CA TYR A 68 -1.79 -3.52 -14.80
C TYR A 68 -2.69 -4.74 -14.56
N ASP A 69 -2.77 -5.64 -15.54
CA ASP A 69 -3.62 -6.83 -15.45
C ASP A 69 -2.76 -8.09 -15.47
N VAL A 70 -3.11 -9.06 -14.63
CA VAL A 70 -2.47 -10.38 -14.56
C VAL A 70 -3.53 -11.46 -14.72
N VAL A 71 -3.35 -12.33 -15.68
CA VAL A 71 -4.27 -13.43 -15.99
C VAL A 71 -3.69 -14.73 -15.43
N LEU A 72 -4.46 -15.41 -14.57
CA LEU A 72 -4.02 -16.53 -13.75
C LEU A 72 -4.80 -17.80 -14.06
N GLY A 73 -4.09 -18.93 -13.99
CA GLY A 73 -4.65 -20.27 -14.13
C GLY A 73 -5.58 -20.71 -12.99
N SER A 74 -5.54 -20.03 -11.85
CA SER A 74 -6.27 -20.41 -10.63
C SER A 74 -6.94 -19.23 -9.92
N LYS A 75 -8.21 -19.41 -9.53
CA LYS A 75 -8.92 -18.47 -8.63
C LYS A 75 -8.34 -18.43 -7.23
N GLY A 76 -7.82 -19.56 -6.74
CA GLY A 76 -7.21 -19.66 -5.41
C GLY A 76 -5.99 -18.75 -5.29
N LEU A 77 -5.11 -18.81 -6.30
CA LEU A 77 -3.93 -17.94 -6.40
C LEU A 77 -4.32 -16.47 -6.46
N ALA A 78 -5.30 -16.10 -7.31
CA ALA A 78 -5.77 -14.72 -7.42
C ALA A 78 -6.24 -14.17 -6.06
N ARG A 79 -7.04 -14.94 -5.31
CA ARG A 79 -7.51 -14.54 -3.98
C ARG A 79 -6.41 -14.48 -2.93
N ALA A 80 -5.46 -15.41 -2.98
CA ALA A 80 -4.30 -15.39 -2.08
C ALA A 80 -3.47 -14.12 -2.29
N TRP A 81 -3.21 -13.78 -3.54
CA TRP A 81 -2.49 -12.56 -3.88
C TRP A 81 -3.29 -11.29 -3.53
N GLY A 82 -4.58 -11.25 -3.82
CA GLY A 82 -5.45 -10.13 -3.43
C GLY A 82 -5.45 -9.86 -1.91
N ARG A 83 -5.50 -10.91 -1.08
CA ARG A 83 -5.38 -10.76 0.38
C ARG A 83 -4.00 -10.26 0.79
N HIS A 84 -2.94 -10.77 0.17
CA HIS A 84 -1.58 -10.31 0.44
C HIS A 84 -1.43 -8.80 0.14
N LEU A 85 -1.95 -8.34 -1.00
CA LEU A 85 -1.92 -6.93 -1.39
C LEU A 85 -2.64 -6.03 -0.37
N VAL A 86 -3.82 -6.43 0.10
CA VAL A 86 -4.58 -5.65 1.10
C VAL A 86 -3.87 -5.62 2.44
N ASN A 87 -3.30 -6.74 2.87
CA ASN A 87 -2.61 -6.80 4.16
C ASN A 87 -1.36 -5.93 4.18
N GLU A 88 -0.61 -5.89 3.08
CA GLU A 88 0.69 -5.22 3.03
C GLU A 88 0.57 -3.74 2.62
N TYR A 89 -0.30 -3.43 1.66
CA TYR A 89 -0.38 -2.11 1.05
C TYR A 89 -1.73 -1.41 1.31
N GLY A 90 -2.61 -2.02 2.11
CA GLY A 90 -3.96 -1.54 2.32
C GLY A 90 -4.79 -1.60 1.04
N GLY A 91 -5.91 -0.87 1.03
CA GLY A 91 -6.80 -0.78 -0.11
C GLY A 91 -7.91 -1.82 -0.11
N MET A 92 -8.64 -1.86 -1.22
CA MET A 92 -9.84 -2.68 -1.35
C MET A 92 -9.72 -3.67 -2.51
N VAL A 93 -10.35 -4.82 -2.34
CA VAL A 93 -10.52 -5.83 -3.39
C VAL A 93 -12.00 -5.97 -3.70
N VAL A 94 -12.33 -5.91 -4.99
CA VAL A 94 -13.68 -6.22 -5.51
C VAL A 94 -13.59 -7.48 -6.35
N GLU A 95 -14.37 -8.49 -5.99
CA GLU A 95 -14.47 -9.74 -6.75
C GLU A 95 -15.79 -9.78 -7.55
N THR A 96 -15.69 -10.17 -8.82
CA THR A 96 -16.85 -10.49 -9.66
C THR A 96 -16.64 -11.84 -10.35
N ASN A 97 -17.72 -12.59 -10.57
CA ASN A 97 -17.65 -13.86 -11.30
C ASN A 97 -18.55 -13.79 -12.53
N SER A 98 -18.05 -14.29 -13.65
CA SER A 98 -18.81 -14.42 -14.90
C SER A 98 -18.87 -15.88 -15.31
N THR A 99 -20.04 -16.35 -15.74
CA THR A 99 -20.22 -17.71 -16.27
C THR A 99 -19.76 -17.75 -17.72
N VAL A 100 -18.82 -18.65 -18.04
CA VAL A 100 -18.26 -18.82 -19.38
C VAL A 100 -18.72 -20.10 -20.07
N GLY A 101 -19.44 -20.97 -19.36
CA GLY A 101 -19.99 -22.19 -19.91
C GLY A 101 -20.52 -23.11 -18.82
N ARG A 102 -20.88 -24.33 -19.22
CA ARG A 102 -21.39 -25.36 -18.32
C ARG A 102 -20.71 -26.68 -18.62
N LYS A 103 -20.24 -27.36 -17.57
CA LYS A 103 -19.58 -28.66 -17.67
C LYS A 103 -20.21 -29.59 -16.65
N ASP A 104 -20.70 -30.74 -17.09
CA ASP A 104 -21.33 -31.75 -16.23
C ASP A 104 -22.48 -31.19 -15.38
N GLY A 105 -23.25 -30.25 -15.95
CA GLY A 105 -24.34 -29.57 -15.27
C GLY A 105 -23.93 -28.45 -14.31
N VAL A 106 -22.63 -28.26 -14.07
CA VAL A 106 -22.06 -27.22 -13.20
C VAL A 106 -21.56 -26.03 -14.02
N ASP A 107 -21.85 -24.81 -13.57
CA ASP A 107 -21.38 -23.59 -14.21
C ASP A 107 -19.86 -23.44 -14.08
N VAL A 108 -19.20 -23.25 -15.22
CA VAL A 108 -17.79 -22.88 -15.28
C VAL A 108 -17.72 -21.36 -15.26
N THR A 109 -17.12 -20.81 -14.21
CA THR A 109 -17.01 -19.36 -14.01
C THR A 109 -15.58 -18.87 -14.11
N ARG A 110 -15.39 -17.60 -14.45
CA ARG A 110 -14.12 -16.86 -14.35
C ARG A 110 -14.24 -15.76 -13.30
N LEU A 111 -13.18 -15.59 -12.53
CA LEU A 111 -13.06 -14.56 -11.49
C LEU A 111 -12.40 -13.31 -12.07
N THR A 112 -12.92 -12.13 -11.78
CA THR A 112 -12.19 -10.87 -11.90
C THR A 112 -12.02 -10.29 -10.51
N LEU A 113 -10.77 -9.98 -10.16
CA LEU A 113 -10.38 -9.43 -8.87
C LEU A 113 -9.75 -8.07 -9.10
N LEU A 114 -10.46 -7.01 -8.76
CA LEU A 114 -9.99 -5.63 -8.87
C LEU A 114 -9.41 -5.18 -7.54
N TYR A 115 -8.09 -5.00 -7.48
CA TYR A 115 -7.41 -4.39 -6.35
C TYR A 115 -7.24 -2.89 -6.59
N ARG A 116 -7.58 -2.07 -5.59
CA ARG A 116 -7.38 -0.62 -5.61
C ARG A 116 -6.48 -0.22 -4.45
N LYS A 117 -5.21 0.08 -4.76
CA LYS A 117 -4.24 0.61 -3.80
C LYS A 117 -4.62 2.05 -3.39
N PRO A 118 -4.57 2.41 -2.10
CA PRO A 118 -4.74 3.81 -1.67
C PRO A 118 -3.62 4.70 -2.21
N GLY A 119 -3.89 6.00 -2.36
CA GLY A 119 -2.91 6.97 -2.85
C GLY A 119 -1.79 7.32 -1.85
N TYR A 120 -1.84 6.74 -0.65
CA TYR A 120 -0.94 6.95 0.50
C TYR A 120 -0.54 5.60 1.12
N GLU A 121 0.55 5.61 1.90
CA GLU A 121 1.13 4.50 2.64
C GLU A 121 0.94 4.68 4.16
N ILE A 122 1.33 3.65 4.94
CA ILE A 122 1.48 3.82 6.38
C ILE A 122 2.60 4.83 6.65
N GLY A 123 2.36 5.77 7.57
CA GLY A 123 3.30 6.81 7.95
C GLY A 123 3.19 8.10 7.14
N ASP A 124 2.50 8.08 5.99
CA ASP A 124 2.18 9.29 5.22
C ASP A 124 1.28 10.24 6.01
N VAL A 125 1.20 11.49 5.56
CA VAL A 125 0.35 12.52 6.15
C VAL A 125 -0.85 12.75 5.25
N VAL A 126 -2.05 12.62 5.81
CA VAL A 126 -3.32 12.80 5.08
C VAL A 126 -4.25 13.76 5.81
N HIS A 127 -4.97 14.57 5.05
CA HIS A 127 -6.07 15.39 5.57
C HIS A 127 -7.39 14.63 5.38
N TRP A 128 -8.08 14.35 6.49
CA TRP A 128 -9.35 13.63 6.53
C TRP A 128 -10.24 14.15 7.65
N ARG A 129 -11.53 14.36 7.35
CA ARG A 129 -12.53 14.92 8.30
C ARG A 129 -12.03 16.18 9.02
N ASN A 130 -11.51 17.15 8.27
CA ASN A 130 -11.01 18.46 8.75
C ASN A 130 -9.82 18.41 9.71
N HIS A 131 -9.09 17.28 9.73
CA HIS A 131 -7.93 17.09 10.58
C HIS A 131 -6.81 16.43 9.79
N VAL A 132 -5.59 16.62 10.26
CA VAL A 132 -4.40 15.95 9.74
C VAL A 132 -4.16 14.67 10.52
N TRP A 133 -3.97 13.57 9.80
CA TRP A 133 -3.80 12.23 10.32
C TRP A 133 -2.61 11.55 9.65
N ARG A 134 -2.09 10.53 10.31
CA ARG A 134 -1.14 9.58 9.74
C ARG A 134 -1.71 8.15 9.84
N PRO A 135 -1.83 7.39 8.75
CA PRO A 135 -2.21 5.97 8.83
C PRO A 135 -1.10 5.20 9.56
N SER A 136 -1.43 4.44 10.62
CA SER A 136 -0.44 3.66 11.38
C SER A 136 -0.56 2.15 11.20
N ALA A 137 -1.70 1.65 10.73
CA ALA A 137 -1.86 0.23 10.41
C ALA A 137 -2.99 0.02 9.41
N TRP A 138 -2.81 -0.97 8.52
CA TRP A 138 -3.91 -1.49 7.71
C TRP A 138 -4.81 -2.40 8.54
N THR A 139 -6.10 -2.33 8.24
CA THR A 139 -7.11 -3.26 8.75
C THR A 139 -7.85 -3.87 7.56
N LYS A 140 -8.63 -4.91 7.81
CA LYS A 140 -9.40 -5.59 6.76
C LYS A 140 -10.28 -4.61 5.95
N ASP A 141 -10.91 -3.65 6.63
CA ASP A 141 -11.93 -2.78 6.05
C ASP A 141 -11.51 -1.29 6.01
N GLY A 142 -10.24 -0.98 6.26
CA GLY A 142 -9.75 0.39 6.34
C GLY A 142 -8.36 0.54 6.96
N ALA A 143 -8.14 1.62 7.69
CA ALA A 143 -6.89 1.89 8.39
C ALA A 143 -7.12 2.38 9.83
N ILE A 144 -6.12 2.17 10.69
CA ILE A 144 -5.99 2.89 11.95
C ILE A 144 -5.28 4.21 11.65
N MET A 145 -5.91 5.31 12.05
CA MET A 145 -5.44 6.67 11.84
C MET A 145 -5.00 7.28 13.16
N GLU A 146 -3.87 7.97 13.17
CA GLU A 146 -3.36 8.70 14.34
C GLU A 146 -3.39 10.19 14.06
N ARG A 147 -3.99 10.95 14.99
CA ARG A 147 -4.18 12.38 14.80
C ARG A 147 -2.85 13.10 15.05
N VAL A 148 -2.54 14.10 14.23
CA VAL A 148 -1.24 14.80 14.32
C VAL A 148 -1.19 15.77 15.51
N ASP A 149 -2.27 16.49 15.79
CA ASP A 149 -2.30 17.59 16.77
C ASP A 149 -2.60 17.14 18.22
N ARG A 150 -3.06 15.90 18.45
CA ARG A 150 -3.32 15.35 19.78
C ARG A 150 -3.25 13.83 19.80
N ARG A 151 -3.05 13.25 21.00
CA ARG A 151 -3.07 11.80 21.21
C ARG A 151 -4.47 11.22 21.01
N GLU A 152 -4.77 10.86 19.77
CA GLU A 152 -6.01 10.21 19.37
C GLU A 152 -5.74 9.19 18.27
N ARG A 153 -6.35 8.01 18.39
CA ARG A 153 -6.34 6.97 17.36
C ARG A 153 -7.78 6.60 17.03
N THR A 154 -8.07 6.42 15.75
CA THR A 154 -9.42 6.01 15.30
C THR A 154 -9.33 5.09 14.10
N GLY A 155 -10.33 4.22 13.95
CA GLY A 155 -10.51 3.45 12.72
C GLY A 155 -11.19 4.30 11.65
N ALA A 156 -10.75 4.16 10.40
CA ALA A 156 -11.38 4.78 9.24
C ALA A 156 -11.60 3.71 8.17
N THR A 157 -12.83 3.59 7.67
CA THR A 157 -13.13 2.60 6.62
C THR A 157 -12.55 3.03 5.27
N TRP A 158 -12.36 2.09 4.33
CA TRP A 158 -11.95 2.45 2.97
C TRP A 158 -12.87 3.49 2.34
N ARG A 159 -14.18 3.37 2.58
CA ARG A 159 -15.18 4.33 2.11
C ARG A 159 -15.00 5.72 2.72
N ASP A 160 -14.71 5.81 4.01
CA ASP A 160 -14.41 7.09 4.65
C ASP A 160 -13.16 7.74 4.05
N LEU A 161 -12.16 6.90 3.78
CA LEU A 161 -10.85 7.31 3.30
C LEU A 161 -10.81 7.62 1.80
N GLU A 162 -11.88 7.37 1.03
CA GLU A 162 -12.02 7.88 -0.35
C GLU A 162 -11.93 9.41 -0.41
N SER A 163 -12.33 10.09 0.68
CA SER A 163 -12.27 11.54 0.84
C SER A 163 -10.94 12.06 1.38
N ALA A 164 -10.03 11.17 1.79
CA ALA A 164 -8.74 11.55 2.34
C ALA A 164 -7.86 12.17 1.24
N LYS A 165 -7.20 13.28 1.56
CA LYS A 165 -6.25 13.95 0.67
C LYS A 165 -4.85 13.75 1.19
N VAL A 166 -3.94 13.31 0.34
CA VAL A 166 -2.52 13.21 0.70
C VAL A 166 -1.96 14.62 0.88
N VAL A 167 -1.38 14.88 2.04
CA VAL A 167 -0.67 16.13 2.36
C VAL A 167 0.80 15.95 1.99
N ALA A 168 1.41 14.85 2.43
CA ALA A 168 2.78 14.48 2.10
C ALA A 168 2.97 12.98 2.24
N GLN A 169 3.84 12.42 1.40
CA GLN A 169 4.36 11.07 1.54
C GLN A 169 5.52 11.06 2.53
N ARG A 170 5.80 9.89 3.11
CA ARG A 170 6.84 9.72 4.12
C ARG A 170 8.23 10.20 3.67
N HIS A 171 8.58 10.02 2.40
CA HIS A 171 9.87 10.46 1.85
C HIS A 171 9.97 11.99 1.65
N GLU A 172 8.86 12.71 1.76
CA GLU A 172 8.80 14.18 1.69
C GLU A 172 8.89 14.83 3.09
N LEU A 173 8.95 14.02 4.15
CA LEU A 173 9.06 14.51 5.52
C LEU A 173 10.47 15.03 5.79
N VAL A 174 10.55 16.12 6.55
CA VAL A 174 11.81 16.82 6.83
C VAL A 174 12.20 16.56 8.28
N GLU A 175 13.34 15.90 8.47
CA GLU A 175 13.96 15.75 9.78
C GLU A 175 14.76 17.00 10.14
N VAL A 176 14.58 17.50 11.35
CA VAL A 176 15.29 18.69 11.85
C VAL A 176 15.78 18.49 13.27
N GLU A 177 16.96 19.04 13.56
CA GLU A 177 17.43 19.20 14.93
C GLU A 177 16.92 20.54 15.48
N PHE A 178 16.41 20.53 16.71
CA PHE A 178 16.01 21.75 17.39
C PHE A 178 17.25 22.40 18.02
N VAL A 179 17.51 23.65 17.64
CA VAL A 179 18.56 24.50 18.22
C VAL A 179 18.17 24.93 19.63
N ASN A 180 16.89 25.18 19.82
CA ASN A 180 16.28 25.53 21.09
C ASN A 180 14.86 24.94 21.15
N GLU A 181 14.39 24.59 22.32
CA GLU A 181 13.04 24.06 22.51
C GLU A 181 12.50 24.39 23.90
N ASP A 182 11.20 24.66 23.97
CA ASP A 182 10.45 24.74 25.21
C ASP A 182 9.43 23.60 25.31
N ALA A 183 8.45 23.72 26.22
CA ALA A 183 7.44 22.68 26.41
C ALA A 183 6.49 22.48 25.21
N SER A 184 6.46 23.39 24.23
CA SER A 184 5.45 23.42 23.16
C SER A 184 5.97 23.88 21.80
N VAL A 185 7.13 24.52 21.73
CA VAL A 185 7.72 25.07 20.51
C VAL A 185 9.18 24.65 20.40
N GLY A 186 9.56 24.20 19.21
CA GLY A 186 10.94 23.94 18.83
C GLY A 186 11.39 24.93 17.76
N GLU A 187 12.56 25.52 17.94
CA GLU A 187 13.23 26.40 16.97
C GLU A 187 14.30 25.60 16.23
N PHE A 188 14.31 25.67 14.91
CA PHE A 188 15.23 24.93 14.07
C PHE A 188 15.73 25.81 12.92
N LEU A 189 16.85 25.41 12.34
CA LEU A 189 17.37 26.02 11.12
C LEU A 189 16.69 25.36 9.91
N ASN A 190 15.91 26.10 9.14
CA ASN A 190 15.28 25.55 7.93
C ASN A 190 16.38 25.11 6.94
N PRO A 191 16.42 23.83 6.53
CA PRO A 191 17.50 23.29 5.71
C PRO A 191 17.53 23.83 4.28
N THR A 192 16.43 24.43 3.82
CA THR A 192 16.30 24.99 2.46
C THR A 192 16.62 26.48 2.45
N THR A 193 16.11 27.24 3.41
CA THR A 193 16.24 28.72 3.44
C THR A 193 17.37 29.21 4.34
N TRP A 194 17.92 28.35 5.21
CA TRP A 194 18.95 28.69 6.19
C TRP A 194 18.53 29.80 7.16
N THR A 195 17.22 29.91 7.43
CA THR A 195 16.64 30.84 8.39
C THR A 195 16.14 30.11 9.62
N MET A 196 16.22 30.76 10.78
CA MET A 196 15.61 30.25 12.00
C MET A 196 14.08 30.30 11.87
N GLU A 197 13.43 29.16 12.05
CA GLU A 197 11.98 29.02 12.07
C GLU A 197 11.54 28.24 13.31
N SER A 198 10.28 28.38 13.67
CA SER A 198 9.69 27.73 14.85
C SER A 198 8.52 26.85 14.45
N VAL A 199 8.34 25.74 15.15
CA VAL A 199 7.21 24.82 14.95
C VAL A 199 6.64 24.38 16.29
N ARG A 200 5.33 24.16 16.33
CA ARG A 200 4.69 23.53 17.48
C ARG A 200 5.16 22.08 17.60
N LEU A 201 5.65 21.71 18.77
CA LEU A 201 6.07 20.35 19.08
C LEU A 201 4.84 19.42 19.16
N PRO A 202 4.95 18.18 18.64
CA PRO A 202 3.87 17.21 18.77
C PRO A 202 3.64 16.84 20.24
N TYR A 203 2.43 16.40 20.57
CA TYR A 203 1.99 16.11 21.94
C TYR A 203 2.82 15.04 22.69
N GLU A 204 3.66 14.30 21.98
CA GLU A 204 4.48 13.21 22.50
C GLU A 204 5.98 13.52 22.48
N HIS A 205 6.35 14.70 22.01
CA HIS A 205 7.74 15.14 21.91
C HIS A 205 8.49 15.00 23.24
N THR A 206 9.73 14.58 23.16
CA THR A 206 10.66 14.53 24.30
C THR A 206 11.84 15.43 24.00
N PRO A 207 12.29 16.27 24.96
CA PRO A 207 13.45 17.14 24.75
C PRO A 207 14.66 16.37 24.21
N GLY A 208 15.36 16.96 23.23
CA GLY A 208 16.50 16.40 22.52
C GLY A 208 16.15 15.44 21.39
N ARG A 209 14.87 15.20 21.09
CA ARG A 209 14.47 14.38 19.94
C ARG A 209 14.50 15.20 18.64
N THR A 210 15.00 14.60 17.57
CA THR A 210 14.86 15.12 16.20
C THR A 210 13.38 15.31 15.85
N GLY A 211 13.04 16.50 15.36
CA GLY A 211 11.71 16.81 14.88
C GLY A 211 11.46 16.21 13.50
N LEU A 212 10.24 15.73 13.27
CA LEU A 212 9.76 15.29 11.96
C LEU A 212 8.69 16.27 11.48
N LEU A 213 8.96 16.99 10.40
CA LEU A 213 8.15 18.12 9.96
C LEU A 213 7.60 17.93 8.54
N VAL A 214 6.49 18.61 8.28
CA VAL A 214 5.92 18.74 6.93
C VAL A 214 5.45 20.18 6.71
N ARG A 215 5.45 20.66 5.46
CA ARG A 215 4.79 21.92 5.10
C ARG A 215 3.29 21.67 4.92
N TYR A 216 2.47 22.42 5.64
CA TYR A 216 1.01 22.33 5.61
C TYR A 216 0.40 23.73 5.77
N ASP A 217 -0.44 24.14 4.82
CA ASP A 217 -1.06 25.48 4.76
C ASP A 217 -0.05 26.63 4.99
N ASP A 218 1.06 26.62 4.23
CA ASP A 218 2.18 27.58 4.29
C ASP A 218 2.96 27.65 5.61
N ALA A 219 2.66 26.76 6.56
CA ALA A 219 3.34 26.66 7.85
C ALA A 219 4.04 25.31 8.02
N TRP A 220 4.95 25.23 9.00
CA TRP A 220 5.49 23.96 9.47
C TRP A 220 4.51 23.29 10.42
N LEU A 221 4.33 21.98 10.23
CA LEU A 221 3.58 21.12 11.12
C LEU A 221 4.51 20.04 11.69
N GLY A 222 4.64 20.02 13.02
CA GLY A 222 5.35 18.97 13.73
C GLY A 222 4.50 17.69 13.77
N LEU A 223 5.09 16.57 13.34
CA LEU A 223 4.42 15.29 13.28
C LEU A 223 4.76 14.45 14.52
N PRO A 224 3.79 13.76 15.14
CA PRO A 224 4.09 12.80 16.18
C PRO A 224 4.90 11.64 15.60
N PHE A 225 5.90 11.19 16.35
CA PHE A 225 6.79 10.12 15.91
C PHE A 225 6.06 8.77 15.92
N MET A 226 6.15 8.00 14.84
CA MET A 226 5.69 6.62 14.77
C MET A 226 6.87 5.67 14.91
N ALA A 227 6.62 4.43 15.33
CA ALA A 227 7.68 3.42 15.47
C ALA A 227 8.48 3.21 14.18
N MET A 228 7.84 3.40 13.01
CA MET A 228 8.49 3.27 11.70
C MET A 228 9.39 4.45 11.32
N ASP A 229 9.27 5.59 12.00
CA ASP A 229 10.10 6.77 11.75
C ASP A 229 11.45 6.68 12.46
N ALA A 230 11.64 5.67 13.33
CA ALA A 230 12.92 5.45 13.98
C ALA A 230 14.01 5.24 12.91
N PRO A 231 15.18 5.87 13.08
CA PRO A 231 16.30 5.64 12.18
C PRO A 231 16.61 4.15 12.13
N GLU A 232 16.80 3.62 10.92
CA GLU A 232 17.21 2.22 10.76
C GLU A 232 18.49 1.98 11.59
N PRO A 233 18.57 0.87 12.36
CA PRO A 233 19.81 0.56 13.06
C PRO A 233 20.93 0.48 12.03
N PRO A 234 22.14 0.98 12.35
CA PRO A 234 23.26 0.91 11.42
C PRO A 234 23.45 -0.56 10.98
N GLU A 235 23.47 -0.78 9.67
CA GLU A 235 23.77 -2.09 9.08
C GLU A 235 25.12 -2.53 9.65
N GLU A 236 25.14 -3.61 10.43
CA GLU A 236 26.39 -4.16 10.96
C GLU A 236 27.27 -4.56 9.78
N ALA A 237 28.37 -3.80 9.58
CA ALA A 237 29.35 -4.00 8.51
C ALA A 237 30.20 -5.26 8.73
#